data_AF-A0AA86RLM2-F1
#
_entry.id   AF-A0AA86RLM2-F1
#
_cell.length_a   1.000
_cell.length_b   1.000
_cell.length_c   1.000
_cell.angle_alpha   90.00
_cell.angle_beta   90.00
_cell.angle_gamma   90.00
#
_symmetry.space_group_name_H-M   'P 1'
#
loop_
_entity.id
_entity.type
_entity.pdbx_description
1 polymer ?
#
loop_
_entity_poly.entity_id
_entity_poly.type
_entity_poly.pdbx_seq_one_letter_code
_entity_poly.pdbx_strand_id
1 'polypeptide(L)'
;MYGVLSVFGFIACCFVWFNNTTYPSEFYGPTGPEASQAQAFTFLVRDQLLGANVGSAQGPTGLGKYLMRSPTGEVIFGGETMHFWDLRAPWLEPLRGPNGLDLSRLKKDIQPWQERRSAEYMTHAPLGHLWHAGRARATAARFRKGIDRDFEHQITLKVMVIKEKNKVVFAEAGKEFVNVLFSFLTLPLGTIVRLVREESNMKPIQVGSLTSLYQSVENLDKDFLCTDSCKEMILRPKNSMEGYSKSLKLNIDDTEPTKYFVCNNLLKCRLQSPVLISTFKNKRCKCGNMLDKLISPESSSDDFVKNNGTFIITDDLKVVPNSLSTIFNLFKISGIENMSSVNEMTVTITNKQLKDLLKSCLSSTRLTLTNLFLEKPFLEKVRKVEFPPFDMNIDGSFKINVTIVQRKSNGKIVFAEGKEDFADFLFSFLTFPLGGVVHLMDDFSSMYKSIVDLDENYWTTGNIKNKLVDPGLVPQLLLSNHLLPVYDGSKYFCNTHHKTNYFGGKIVDSCLTACYLSSTLKQVTSDKGTCTTLDFVDPILKRGNSEGYAKGPTMYMATDDLVVTPFSSTSVISLLTSMNIPFSDLEEKEVGIGIKE
;
A
#
# COMPACT_ATOMS: atom_id res chain seq x y z
N MET A 1 10.12 14.51 -21.97
CA MET A 1 9.65 13.26 -21.34
C MET A 1 8.62 12.52 -22.20
N TYR A 2 7.53 13.16 -22.66
CA TYR A 2 6.49 12.52 -23.48
C TYR A 2 6.97 11.92 -24.82
N GLY A 3 7.95 12.54 -25.49
CA GLY A 3 8.53 11.99 -26.73
C GLY A 3 9.24 10.66 -26.54
N VAL A 4 9.94 10.48 -25.40
CA VAL A 4 10.67 9.24 -25.09
C VAL A 4 9.70 8.10 -24.78
N LEU A 5 8.62 8.39 -24.04
CA LEU A 5 7.54 7.43 -23.78
C LEU A 5 6.81 6.99 -25.07
N SER A 6 6.61 7.91 -26.02
CA SER A 6 6.02 7.60 -27.33
C SER A 6 6.91 6.63 -28.13
N VAL A 7 8.23 6.88 -28.16
CA VAL A 7 9.20 6.00 -28.83
C VAL A 7 9.21 4.61 -28.19
N PHE A 8 9.22 4.52 -26.85
CA PHE A 8 9.15 3.22 -26.17
C PHE A 8 7.84 2.48 -26.44
N GLY A 9 6.72 3.18 -26.51
CA GLY A 9 5.43 2.58 -26.87
C GLY A 9 5.44 1.98 -28.28
N PHE A 10 6.03 2.68 -29.25
CA PHE A 10 6.17 2.17 -30.62
C PHE A 10 7.09 0.95 -30.70
N ILE A 11 8.24 0.99 -30.02
CA ILE A 11 9.18 -0.13 -29.96
C ILE A 11 8.50 -1.36 -29.33
N ALA A 12 7.79 -1.18 -28.21
CA ALA A 12 7.08 -2.27 -27.55
C ALA A 12 6.02 -2.90 -28.46
N CYS A 13 5.29 -2.09 -29.23
CA CYS A 13 4.29 -2.56 -30.20
C CYS A 13 4.93 -3.44 -31.28
N CYS A 14 6.05 -3.01 -31.87
CA CYS A 14 6.77 -3.80 -32.86
C CYS A 14 7.36 -5.09 -32.25
N PHE A 15 7.91 -5.02 -31.04
CA PHE A 15 8.48 -6.18 -30.35
C PHE A 15 7.41 -7.25 -30.09
N VAL A 16 6.25 -6.90 -29.56
CA VAL A 16 5.18 -7.88 -29.29
C VAL A 16 4.52 -8.41 -30.57
N TRP A 17 4.62 -7.67 -31.68
CA TRP A 17 4.03 -8.10 -32.95
C TRP A 17 4.90 -9.10 -33.72
N PHE A 18 6.23 -8.96 -33.65
CA PHE A 18 7.17 -9.73 -34.47
C PHE A 18 8.11 -10.66 -33.69
N ASN A 19 8.44 -10.37 -32.43
CA ASN A 19 9.47 -11.11 -31.70
C ASN A 19 8.87 -12.28 -30.90
N ASN A 20 9.19 -13.51 -31.30
CA ASN A 20 8.76 -14.75 -30.63
C ASN A 20 9.80 -15.32 -29.64
N THR A 21 10.89 -14.59 -29.35
CA THR A 21 11.92 -14.97 -28.36
C THR A 21 11.66 -14.30 -27.02
N THR A 22 11.54 -12.97 -27.00
CA THR A 22 11.21 -12.20 -25.79
C THR A 22 9.73 -12.34 -25.42
N TYR A 23 8.86 -12.56 -26.42
CA TYR A 23 7.45 -12.88 -26.24
C TYR A 23 7.15 -14.27 -26.81
N PRO A 24 7.43 -15.36 -26.06
CA PRO A 24 7.29 -16.71 -26.61
C PRO A 24 5.85 -17.02 -27.01
N SER A 25 5.69 -17.57 -28.21
CA SER A 25 4.37 -17.87 -28.79
C SER A 25 3.58 -18.90 -27.96
N GLU A 26 4.27 -19.72 -27.15
CA GLU A 26 3.67 -20.63 -26.16
C GLU A 26 2.81 -19.90 -25.12
N PHE A 27 3.19 -18.68 -24.73
CA PHE A 27 2.47 -17.90 -23.72
C PHE A 27 1.53 -16.86 -24.32
N TYR A 28 1.91 -16.28 -25.46
CA TYR A 28 1.25 -15.10 -26.03
C TYR A 28 0.44 -15.39 -27.31
N GLY A 29 0.43 -16.63 -27.77
CA GLY A 29 -0.09 -17.03 -29.08
C GLY A 29 0.87 -16.67 -30.21
N PRO A 30 0.63 -17.18 -31.43
CA PRO A 30 1.51 -16.95 -32.56
C PRO A 30 1.56 -15.47 -32.97
N THR A 31 2.70 -15.07 -33.54
CA THR A 31 2.78 -13.79 -34.27
C THR A 31 1.93 -13.86 -35.54
N GLY A 32 1.57 -12.70 -36.11
CA GLY A 32 0.86 -12.65 -37.40
C GLY A 32 1.60 -13.41 -38.51
N PRO A 33 2.92 -13.14 -38.71
CA PRO A 33 3.76 -13.91 -39.63
C PRO A 33 3.78 -15.42 -39.33
N GLU A 34 3.85 -15.81 -38.06
CA GLU A 34 3.89 -17.22 -37.65
C GLU A 34 2.61 -17.98 -37.94
N ALA A 35 1.45 -17.38 -37.68
CA ALA A 35 0.17 -17.98 -38.02
C ALA A 35 -0.03 -18.14 -39.53
N SER A 36 0.44 -17.16 -40.32
CA SER A 36 0.36 -17.22 -41.79
C SER A 36 1.25 -18.33 -42.38
N GLN A 37 2.49 -18.46 -41.88
CA GLN A 37 3.39 -19.54 -42.28
C GLN A 37 2.86 -20.92 -41.82
N ALA A 38 2.27 -20.98 -40.63
CA ALA A 38 1.65 -22.19 -40.09
C ALA A 38 0.47 -22.69 -40.95
N GLN A 39 -0.30 -21.78 -41.55
CA GLN A 39 -1.35 -22.11 -42.50
C GLN A 39 -0.78 -22.80 -43.76
N ALA A 40 0.23 -22.20 -44.39
CA ALA A 40 0.86 -22.77 -45.58
C ALA A 40 1.46 -24.15 -45.31
N PHE A 41 2.13 -24.30 -44.16
CA PHE A 41 2.70 -25.57 -43.72
C PHE A 41 1.63 -26.65 -43.49
N THR A 42 0.53 -26.31 -42.82
CA THR A 42 -0.55 -27.26 -42.52
C THR A 42 -1.17 -27.82 -43.81
N PHE A 43 -1.42 -26.98 -44.82
CA PHE A 43 -1.92 -27.45 -46.11
C PHE A 43 -0.88 -28.20 -46.93
N LEU A 44 0.40 -27.83 -46.85
CA LEU A 44 1.49 -28.58 -47.47
C LEU A 44 1.54 -30.01 -46.94
N VAL A 45 1.53 -30.18 -45.61
CA VAL A 45 1.55 -31.51 -44.95
C VAL A 45 0.33 -32.33 -45.36
N ARG A 46 -0.87 -31.74 -45.25
CA ARG A 46 -2.12 -32.42 -45.63
C ARG A 46 -2.07 -32.91 -47.08
N ASP A 47 -1.71 -32.05 -48.02
CA ASP A 47 -1.77 -32.38 -49.44
C ASP A 47 -0.62 -33.32 -49.85
N GLN A 48 0.54 -33.25 -49.18
CA GLN A 48 1.62 -34.23 -49.35
C GLN A 48 1.21 -35.63 -48.88
N LEU A 49 0.48 -35.74 -47.76
CA LEU A 49 -0.07 -37.01 -47.28
C LEU A 49 -1.14 -37.59 -48.23
N LEU A 50 -1.85 -36.72 -48.96
CA LEU A 50 -2.76 -37.11 -50.04
C LEU A 50 -2.04 -37.48 -51.36
N GLY A 51 -0.70 -37.46 -51.38
CA GLY A 51 0.12 -37.85 -52.52
C GLY A 51 0.53 -36.71 -53.46
N ALA A 52 0.31 -35.45 -53.10
CA ALA A 52 0.73 -34.31 -53.91
C ALA A 52 2.26 -34.12 -53.89
N ASN A 53 2.85 -33.85 -55.05
CA ASN A 53 4.27 -33.49 -55.13
C ASN A 53 4.46 -31.98 -54.89
N VAL A 54 4.59 -31.60 -53.62
CA VAL A 54 4.60 -30.19 -53.17
C VAL A 54 5.70 -29.32 -53.79
N GLY A 55 6.79 -29.92 -54.29
CA GLY A 55 7.89 -29.20 -54.94
C GLY A 55 7.67 -28.87 -56.42
N SER A 56 6.77 -29.59 -57.11
CA SER A 56 6.45 -29.37 -58.53
C SER A 56 5.00 -28.94 -58.77
N ALA A 57 4.21 -28.82 -57.71
CA ALA A 57 2.82 -28.37 -57.79
C ALA A 57 2.76 -26.88 -58.16
N GLN A 58 2.32 -26.60 -59.39
CA GLN A 58 2.12 -25.24 -59.88
C GLN A 58 0.76 -24.69 -59.46
N GLY A 59 0.75 -23.45 -58.96
CA GLY A 59 -0.45 -22.71 -58.61
C GLY A 59 -1.05 -21.96 -59.81
N PRO A 60 -2.25 -21.37 -59.65
CA PRO A 60 -2.97 -20.71 -60.74
C PRO A 60 -2.23 -19.53 -61.39
N THR A 61 -1.31 -18.90 -60.66
CA THR A 61 -0.51 -17.74 -61.12
C THR A 61 0.78 -18.13 -61.82
N GLY A 62 1.03 -19.43 -62.01
CA GLY A 62 2.28 -19.95 -62.57
C GLY A 62 3.42 -20.11 -61.54
N LEU A 63 3.30 -19.52 -60.35
CA LEU A 63 4.19 -19.75 -59.20
C LEU A 63 3.88 -21.09 -58.52
N GLY A 64 4.83 -21.64 -57.76
CA GLY A 64 4.60 -22.86 -57.01
C GLY A 64 3.53 -22.69 -55.93
N LYS A 65 2.61 -23.66 -55.83
CA LYS A 65 1.44 -23.61 -54.95
C LYS A 65 1.84 -23.63 -53.46
N TYR A 66 2.84 -24.45 -53.11
CA TYR A 66 3.30 -24.61 -51.72
C TYR A 66 4.69 -24.05 -51.48
N LEU A 67 5.57 -24.10 -52.49
CA LEU A 67 6.95 -23.65 -52.39
C LEU A 67 7.30 -22.77 -53.59
N MET A 68 8.03 -21.69 -53.36
CA MET A 68 8.57 -20.82 -54.40
C MET A 68 9.90 -20.20 -53.95
N ARG A 69 10.45 -19.27 -54.73
CA ARG A 69 11.70 -18.59 -54.39
C ARG A 69 11.46 -17.17 -53.89
N SER A 70 12.21 -16.77 -52.86
CA SER A 70 12.33 -15.37 -52.44
C SER A 70 13.06 -14.54 -53.52
N PRO A 71 13.03 -13.19 -53.42
CA PRO A 71 13.81 -12.33 -54.30
C PRO A 71 15.33 -12.60 -54.28
N THR A 72 15.84 -13.18 -53.19
CA THR A 72 17.25 -13.54 -53.01
C THR A 72 17.54 -15.01 -53.34
N GLY A 73 16.53 -15.79 -53.75
CA GLY A 73 16.69 -17.16 -54.25
C GLY A 73 16.46 -18.27 -53.22
N GLU A 74 16.13 -17.94 -51.96
CA GLU A 74 15.80 -18.92 -50.93
C GLU A 74 14.45 -19.61 -51.21
N VAL A 75 14.32 -20.88 -50.84
CA VAL A 75 13.04 -21.61 -50.93
C VAL A 75 12.14 -21.21 -49.77
N ILE A 76 10.96 -20.69 -50.08
CA ILE A 76 9.97 -20.14 -49.13
C ILE A 76 8.58 -20.73 -49.41
N PHE A 77 7.65 -20.57 -48.48
CA PHE A 77 6.26 -21.01 -48.69
C PHE A 77 5.52 -20.14 -49.73
N GLY A 78 4.65 -20.80 -50.49
CA GLY A 78 3.76 -20.30 -51.54
C GLY A 78 2.62 -19.40 -51.06
N GLY A 79 2.01 -18.63 -51.97
CA GLY A 79 0.81 -17.81 -51.70
C GLY A 79 1.12 -16.48 -51.00
N GLU A 80 0.13 -15.88 -50.34
CA GLU A 80 0.27 -14.55 -49.69
C GLU A 80 1.28 -14.53 -48.54
N THR A 81 1.59 -15.69 -47.93
CA THR A 81 2.63 -15.78 -46.89
C THR A 81 4.05 -15.52 -47.42
N MET A 82 4.20 -15.27 -48.72
CA MET A 82 5.45 -14.82 -49.34
C MET A 82 6.05 -13.59 -48.66
N HIS A 83 5.22 -12.73 -48.08
CA HIS A 83 5.67 -11.53 -47.36
C HIS A 83 6.35 -11.84 -46.02
N PHE A 84 6.14 -13.04 -45.47
CA PHE A 84 6.56 -13.43 -44.13
C PHE A 84 7.69 -14.45 -44.12
N TRP A 85 8.46 -14.54 -45.21
CA TRP A 85 9.52 -15.55 -45.35
C TRP A 85 10.69 -15.36 -44.36
N ASP A 86 10.87 -14.15 -43.85
CA ASP A 86 11.87 -13.79 -42.84
C ASP A 86 11.60 -14.41 -41.46
N LEU A 87 10.40 -14.92 -41.20
CA LEU A 87 10.03 -15.53 -39.93
C LEU A 87 10.97 -16.69 -39.58
N ARG A 88 11.54 -16.66 -38.38
CA ARG A 88 12.23 -17.80 -37.77
C ARG A 88 11.42 -18.30 -36.58
N ALA A 89 11.14 -19.61 -36.56
CA ALA A 89 10.31 -20.21 -35.52
C ALA A 89 10.83 -21.59 -35.14
N PRO A 90 10.88 -21.95 -33.84
CA PRO A 90 11.47 -23.22 -33.40
C PRO A 90 10.87 -24.47 -34.05
N TRP A 91 9.57 -24.43 -34.38
CA TRP A 91 8.87 -25.54 -35.03
C TRP A 91 9.16 -25.66 -36.53
N LEU A 92 9.69 -24.61 -37.17
CA LEU A 92 9.98 -24.56 -38.61
C LEU A 92 11.47 -24.66 -38.93
N GLU A 93 12.35 -24.15 -38.07
CA GLU A 93 13.81 -24.17 -38.29
C GLU A 93 14.41 -25.56 -38.60
N PRO A 94 13.95 -26.69 -38.02
CA PRO A 94 14.48 -28.01 -38.38
C PRO A 94 14.37 -28.34 -39.88
N LEU A 95 13.39 -27.74 -40.57
CA LEU A 95 13.11 -27.96 -41.99
C LEU A 95 13.83 -26.98 -42.92
N ARG A 96 14.56 -26.01 -42.36
CA ARG A 96 15.41 -25.08 -43.13
C ARG A 96 16.83 -25.63 -43.29
N GLY A 97 17.38 -25.46 -44.48
CA GLY A 97 18.78 -25.68 -44.84
C GLY A 97 19.46 -24.38 -45.30
N PRO A 98 20.65 -24.48 -45.93
CA PRO A 98 21.42 -23.31 -46.37
C PRO A 98 20.70 -22.43 -47.41
N ASN A 99 19.78 -23.01 -48.19
CA ASN A 99 19.05 -22.35 -49.26
C ASN A 99 17.56 -22.10 -48.93
N GLY A 100 17.21 -21.99 -47.65
CA GLY A 100 15.82 -21.88 -47.20
C GLY A 100 15.19 -23.23 -46.88
N LEU A 101 13.90 -23.42 -47.15
CA LEU A 101 13.19 -24.67 -46.87
C LEU A 101 13.73 -25.83 -47.72
N ASP A 102 14.14 -26.91 -47.06
CA ASP A 102 14.73 -28.07 -47.72
C ASP A 102 13.64 -29.07 -48.13
N LEU A 103 13.49 -29.28 -49.43
CA LEU A 103 12.50 -30.21 -50.00
C LEU A 103 12.70 -31.66 -49.52
N SER A 104 13.94 -32.08 -49.28
CA SER A 104 14.23 -33.43 -48.78
C SER A 104 13.72 -33.62 -47.36
N ARG A 105 13.94 -32.62 -46.49
CA ARG A 105 13.45 -32.60 -45.10
C ARG A 105 11.94 -32.46 -45.03
N LEU A 106 11.34 -31.62 -45.87
CA LEU A 106 9.88 -31.49 -45.97
C LEU A 106 9.19 -32.81 -46.37
N LYS A 107 9.86 -33.66 -47.14
CA LYS A 107 9.32 -34.96 -47.55
C LYS A 107 9.47 -36.06 -46.50
N LYS A 108 10.52 -36.02 -45.67
CA LYS A 108 10.92 -37.16 -44.82
C LYS A 108 10.93 -36.88 -43.33
N ASP A 109 11.14 -35.63 -42.92
CA ASP A 109 11.55 -35.31 -41.55
C ASP A 109 10.47 -34.55 -40.76
N ILE A 110 9.29 -34.31 -41.35
CA ILE A 110 8.18 -33.66 -40.65
C ILE A 110 7.67 -34.55 -39.52
N GLN A 111 7.69 -34.01 -38.30
CA GLN A 111 7.26 -34.71 -37.10
C GLN A 111 5.81 -34.37 -36.73
N PRO A 112 5.05 -35.29 -36.11
CA PRO A 112 3.67 -35.04 -35.68
C PRO A 112 3.50 -33.84 -34.73
N TRP A 113 4.53 -33.49 -33.96
CA TRP A 113 4.47 -32.31 -33.08
C TRP A 113 4.54 -31.00 -33.86
N GLN A 114 5.23 -30.97 -35.01
CA GLN A 114 5.27 -29.79 -35.90
C GLN A 114 3.91 -29.58 -36.56
N GLU A 115 3.25 -30.66 -36.98
CA GLU A 115 1.89 -30.62 -37.54
C GLU A 115 0.87 -30.12 -36.51
N ARG A 116 0.90 -30.64 -35.28
CA ARG A 116 0.03 -30.14 -34.21
C ARG A 116 0.26 -28.66 -33.92
N ARG A 117 1.53 -28.25 -33.83
CA ARG A 117 1.90 -26.87 -33.54
C ARG A 117 1.47 -25.91 -34.65
N SER A 118 1.63 -26.31 -35.92
CA SER A 118 1.21 -25.49 -37.04
C SER A 118 -0.32 -25.38 -37.13
N ALA A 119 -1.06 -26.46 -36.86
CA ALA A 119 -2.52 -26.43 -36.83
C ALA A 119 -3.04 -25.52 -35.69
N GLU A 120 -2.41 -25.60 -34.51
CA GLU A 120 -2.71 -24.71 -33.37
C GLU A 120 -2.46 -23.25 -33.74
N TYR A 121 -1.30 -22.92 -34.31
CA TYR A 121 -0.95 -21.54 -34.63
C TYR A 121 -1.74 -20.98 -35.81
N MET A 122 -2.12 -21.81 -36.79
CA MET A 122 -3.03 -21.42 -37.86
C MET A 122 -4.41 -21.02 -37.31
N THR A 123 -4.95 -21.79 -36.35
CA THR A 123 -6.29 -21.55 -35.79
C THR A 123 -6.32 -20.42 -34.75
N HIS A 124 -5.17 -20.04 -34.21
CA HIS A 124 -5.01 -18.94 -33.25
C HIS A 124 -4.32 -17.72 -33.85
N ALA A 125 -4.45 -17.51 -35.17
CA ALA A 125 -3.97 -16.31 -35.82
C ALA A 125 -4.50 -15.07 -35.07
N PRO A 126 -3.67 -14.03 -34.83
CA PRO A 126 -4.07 -12.82 -34.09
C PRO A 126 -4.95 -11.90 -34.96
N LEU A 127 -6.02 -12.47 -35.51
CA LEU A 127 -7.02 -11.84 -36.36
C LEU A 127 -8.31 -11.73 -35.56
N GLY A 128 -8.69 -10.50 -35.28
CA GLY A 128 -9.88 -10.14 -34.51
C GLY A 128 -9.93 -8.63 -34.38
N HIS A 129 -10.99 -8.09 -33.78
CA HIS A 129 -11.01 -6.65 -33.48
C HIS A 129 -9.74 -6.30 -32.67
N LEU A 130 -8.99 -5.29 -33.10
CA LEU A 130 -7.70 -4.89 -32.50
C LEU A 130 -7.78 -4.79 -30.97
N TRP A 131 -8.92 -4.33 -30.49
CA TRP A 131 -9.29 -4.26 -29.08
C TRP A 131 -9.26 -5.62 -28.37
N HIS A 132 -9.85 -6.66 -28.96
CA HIS A 132 -9.92 -8.00 -28.36
C HIS A 132 -8.59 -8.75 -28.42
N ALA A 133 -7.84 -8.62 -29.52
CA ALA A 133 -6.51 -9.23 -29.64
C ALA A 133 -5.50 -8.59 -28.66
N GLY A 134 -5.47 -7.25 -28.61
CA GLY A 134 -4.66 -6.52 -27.63
C GLY A 134 -5.07 -6.84 -26.19
N ARG A 135 -6.38 -6.94 -25.91
CA ARG A 135 -6.90 -7.30 -24.59
C ARG A 135 -6.59 -8.75 -24.20
N ALA A 136 -6.62 -9.70 -25.13
CA ALA A 136 -6.26 -11.09 -24.87
C ALA A 136 -4.77 -11.21 -24.51
N ARG A 137 -3.88 -10.60 -25.29
CA ARG A 137 -2.44 -10.56 -24.99
C ARG A 137 -2.15 -9.84 -23.68
N ALA A 138 -2.75 -8.68 -23.43
CA ALA A 138 -2.57 -7.97 -22.16
C ALA A 138 -3.12 -8.74 -20.94
N THR A 139 -4.14 -9.59 -21.14
CA THR A 139 -4.65 -10.49 -20.08
C THR A 139 -3.68 -11.64 -19.82
N ALA A 140 -3.17 -12.28 -20.89
CA ALA A 140 -2.17 -13.36 -20.78
C ALA A 140 -0.87 -12.86 -20.12
N ALA A 141 -0.46 -11.63 -20.45
CA ALA A 141 0.70 -10.95 -19.90
C ALA A 141 0.51 -10.35 -18.50
N ARG A 142 -0.69 -10.49 -17.91
CA ARG A 142 -1.09 -9.97 -16.58
C ARG A 142 -1.05 -8.45 -16.37
N PHE A 143 -0.80 -7.61 -17.39
CA PHE A 143 -0.85 -6.13 -17.26
C PHE A 143 -2.16 -5.49 -17.75
N ARG A 144 -3.22 -6.26 -17.97
CA ARG A 144 -4.54 -5.74 -18.39
C ARG A 144 -5.13 -4.68 -17.45
N LYS A 145 -4.89 -4.79 -16.14
CA LYS A 145 -5.40 -3.84 -15.14
C LYS A 145 -4.47 -2.63 -14.93
N GLY A 146 -3.41 -2.51 -15.75
CA GLY A 146 -2.33 -1.54 -15.59
C GLY A 146 -0.97 -2.25 -15.55
N ILE A 147 0.11 -1.49 -15.78
CA ILE A 147 1.48 -1.93 -15.46
C ILE A 147 1.54 -2.15 -13.95
N ASP A 148 2.09 -3.28 -13.52
CA ASP A 148 2.32 -3.53 -12.09
C ASP A 148 3.23 -2.43 -11.55
N ARG A 149 2.73 -1.63 -10.59
CA ARG A 149 3.46 -0.49 -10.02
C ARG A 149 4.75 -0.92 -9.31
N ASP A 150 4.92 -2.23 -9.08
CA ASP A 150 6.09 -2.88 -8.48
C ASP A 150 7.40 -2.70 -9.28
N PHE A 151 7.35 -2.31 -10.57
CA PHE A 151 8.57 -2.06 -11.37
C PHE A 151 9.05 -0.60 -11.36
N GLU A 152 8.22 0.39 -11.01
CA GLU A 152 8.64 1.81 -11.02
C GLU A 152 9.27 2.27 -9.68
N HIS A 153 9.08 1.52 -8.60
CA HIS A 153 9.51 1.94 -7.27
C HIS A 153 10.19 0.78 -6.55
N GLN A 154 11.52 0.69 -6.64
CA GLN A 154 12.32 -0.29 -5.89
C GLN A 154 13.46 0.42 -5.16
N ILE A 155 13.81 -0.10 -3.98
CA ILE A 155 14.94 0.37 -3.19
C ILE A 155 15.96 -0.75 -3.07
N THR A 156 17.23 -0.45 -3.36
CA THR A 156 18.34 -1.40 -3.23
C THR A 156 19.04 -1.20 -1.89
N LEU A 157 19.24 -2.27 -1.13
CA LEU A 157 20.06 -2.28 0.08
C LEU A 157 21.27 -3.18 -0.08
N LYS A 158 22.36 -2.84 0.61
CA LYS A 158 23.52 -3.72 0.78
C LYS A 158 23.43 -4.37 2.15
N VAL A 159 23.42 -5.69 2.21
CA VAL A 159 23.25 -6.46 3.44
C VAL A 159 24.52 -7.24 3.71
N MET A 160 25.05 -7.11 4.93
CA MET A 160 26.20 -7.87 5.40
C MET A 160 25.72 -9.11 6.17
N VAL A 161 26.11 -10.29 5.68
CA VAL A 161 25.62 -11.59 6.17
C VAL A 161 26.77 -12.47 6.63
N ILE A 162 26.59 -13.14 7.77
CA ILE A 162 27.47 -14.21 8.23
C ILE A 162 26.96 -15.51 7.61
N LYS A 163 27.69 -16.05 6.61
CA LYS A 163 27.28 -17.26 5.88
C LYS A 163 27.10 -18.47 6.80
N GLU A 164 28.04 -18.66 7.73
CA GLU A 164 28.05 -19.81 8.65
C GLU A 164 26.82 -19.88 9.56
N LYS A 165 26.27 -18.71 9.91
CA LYS A 165 25.12 -18.58 10.82
C LYS A 165 23.82 -18.23 10.09
N ASN A 166 23.85 -18.07 8.76
CA ASN A 166 22.77 -17.55 7.93
C ASN A 166 22.08 -16.31 8.54
N LYS A 167 22.88 -15.38 9.07
CA LYS A 167 22.38 -14.25 9.88
C LYS A 167 22.82 -12.92 9.31
N VAL A 168 21.91 -11.95 9.25
CA VAL A 168 22.21 -10.56 8.92
C VAL A 168 22.91 -9.89 10.10
N VAL A 169 24.02 -9.22 9.84
CA VAL A 169 24.70 -8.36 10.83
C VAL A 169 24.09 -6.97 10.78
N PHE A 170 24.07 -6.39 9.58
CA PHE A 170 23.45 -5.11 9.30
C PHE A 170 23.18 -4.93 7.80
N ALA A 171 22.31 -3.99 7.47
CA ALA A 171 22.08 -3.47 6.14
C ALA A 171 22.56 -2.01 6.05
N GLU A 172 23.31 -1.68 5.01
CA GLU A 172 23.60 -0.30 4.64
C GLU A 172 22.47 0.24 3.75
N ALA A 173 21.91 1.37 4.16
CA ALA A 173 20.72 1.97 3.57
C ALA A 173 20.90 3.47 3.33
N GLY A 174 20.37 3.98 2.22
CA GLY A 174 20.25 5.43 1.98
C GLY A 174 19.00 6.02 2.62
N LYS A 175 18.85 7.36 2.51
CA LYS A 175 17.69 8.10 3.05
C LYS A 175 16.33 7.51 2.64
N GLU A 176 16.24 6.97 1.42
CA GLU A 176 15.00 6.45 0.85
C GLU A 176 14.41 5.34 1.72
N PHE A 177 15.22 4.38 2.15
CA PHE A 177 14.72 3.27 2.97
C PHE A 177 14.52 3.67 4.44
N VAL A 178 15.38 4.55 4.97
CA VAL A 178 15.24 5.06 6.34
C VAL A 178 13.93 5.83 6.51
N ASN A 179 13.59 6.67 5.53
CA ASN A 179 12.31 7.39 5.53
C ASN A 179 11.12 6.41 5.51
N VAL A 180 11.21 5.35 4.72
CA VAL A 180 10.17 4.30 4.66
C VAL A 180 10.05 3.59 6.01
N LEU A 181 11.16 3.22 6.63
CA LEU A 181 11.18 2.55 7.93
C LEU A 181 10.58 3.42 9.03
N PHE A 182 10.97 4.69 9.13
CA PHE A 182 10.39 5.63 10.10
C PHE A 182 8.92 5.92 9.83
N SER A 183 8.45 5.82 8.58
CA SER A 183 7.04 6.01 8.27
C SER A 183 6.13 4.97 8.92
N PHE A 184 6.64 3.79 9.30
CA PHE A 184 5.85 2.77 10.01
C PHE A 184 5.29 3.27 11.34
N LEU A 185 6.01 4.15 12.04
CA LEU A 185 5.54 4.75 13.30
C LEU A 185 4.39 5.74 13.08
N THR A 186 4.24 6.26 11.86
CA THR A 186 3.17 7.20 11.53
C THR A 186 1.87 6.49 11.14
N LEU A 187 1.91 5.17 10.92
CA LEU A 187 0.75 4.40 10.49
C LEU A 187 -0.23 4.21 11.65
N PRO A 188 -1.52 4.53 11.46
CA PRO A 188 -2.56 4.14 12.39
C PRO A 188 -2.65 2.63 12.57
N LEU A 189 -3.01 2.16 13.77
CA LEU A 189 -3.13 0.73 14.07
C LEU A 189 -4.15 0.02 13.16
N GLY A 190 -5.26 0.67 12.81
CA GLY A 190 -6.25 0.13 11.86
C GLY A 190 -5.69 -0.04 10.44
N THR A 191 -4.80 0.88 10.01
CA THR A 191 -4.07 0.75 8.74
C THR A 191 -3.11 -0.43 8.80
N ILE A 192 -2.37 -0.60 9.90
CA ILE A 192 -1.46 -1.73 10.10
C ILE A 192 -2.21 -3.05 10.03
N VAL A 193 -3.30 -3.22 10.79
CA VAL A 193 -4.14 -4.44 10.81
C VAL A 193 -4.62 -4.77 9.40
N ARG A 194 -5.06 -3.75 8.64
CA ARG A 194 -5.52 -3.93 7.26
C ARG A 194 -4.39 -4.38 6.34
N LEU A 195 -3.22 -3.73 6.40
CA LEU A 195 -2.07 -4.05 5.54
C LEU A 195 -1.51 -5.47 5.78
N VAL A 196 -1.47 -5.92 7.04
CA VAL A 196 -0.92 -7.24 7.36
C VAL A 196 -1.89 -8.40 7.10
N ARG A 197 -3.18 -8.10 6.88
CA ARG A 197 -4.18 -9.05 6.40
C ARG A 197 -4.09 -9.32 4.89
N GLU A 198 -3.40 -8.47 4.14
CA GLU A 198 -3.24 -8.63 2.69
C GLU A 198 -2.23 -9.74 2.34
N GLU A 199 -2.42 -10.36 1.17
CA GLU A 199 -1.49 -11.35 0.64
C GLU A 199 -0.18 -10.68 0.19
N SER A 200 0.94 -11.25 0.62
CA SER A 200 2.30 -10.92 0.18
C SER A 200 3.10 -12.22 0.09
N ASN A 201 4.45 -12.18 0.15
CA ASN A 201 5.21 -13.43 0.16
C ASN A 201 5.02 -14.19 1.48
N MET A 202 4.70 -13.46 2.56
CA MET A 202 4.29 -14.00 3.84
C MET A 202 2.75 -14.11 3.94
N LYS A 203 2.27 -15.17 4.59
CA LYS A 203 0.83 -15.35 4.85
C LYS A 203 0.27 -14.16 5.66
N PRO A 204 -1.02 -13.83 5.49
CA PRO A 204 -1.70 -12.89 6.38
C PRO A 204 -1.50 -13.27 7.86
N ILE A 205 -1.26 -12.28 8.70
CA ILE A 205 -1.11 -12.47 10.15
C ILE A 205 -2.23 -11.76 10.90
N GLN A 206 -2.50 -12.22 12.13
CA GLN A 206 -3.37 -11.54 13.08
C GLN A 206 -2.53 -10.74 14.07
N VAL A 207 -2.92 -9.49 14.31
CA VAL A 207 -2.32 -8.58 15.29
C VAL A 207 -3.15 -8.62 16.56
N GLY A 208 -3.06 -9.72 17.33
CA GLY A 208 -3.80 -9.90 18.58
C GLY A 208 -5.28 -9.47 18.52
N SER A 209 -5.75 -8.86 19.62
CA SER A 209 -7.13 -8.36 19.76
C SER A 209 -7.46 -7.17 18.86
N LEU A 210 -6.47 -6.44 18.35
CA LEU A 210 -6.71 -5.36 17.36
C LEU A 210 -7.33 -5.91 16.06
N THR A 211 -7.05 -7.17 15.72
CA THR A 211 -7.68 -7.81 14.55
C THR A 211 -9.17 -8.02 14.77
N SER A 212 -9.53 -8.51 15.96
CA SER A 212 -10.91 -8.74 16.38
C SER A 212 -11.69 -7.44 16.52
N LEU A 213 -11.06 -6.38 17.04
CA LEU A 213 -11.62 -5.03 17.08
C LEU A 213 -11.87 -4.47 15.68
N TYR A 214 -10.90 -4.61 14.76
CA TYR A 214 -11.07 -4.16 13.38
C TYR A 214 -12.23 -4.89 12.68
N GLN A 215 -12.32 -6.21 12.85
CA GLN A 215 -13.41 -7.03 12.31
C GLN A 215 -14.76 -6.66 12.92
N SER A 216 -14.78 -6.28 14.20
CA SER A 216 -15.99 -5.80 14.87
C SER A 216 -16.55 -4.57 14.18
N VAL A 217 -15.71 -3.58 13.86
CA VAL A 217 -16.11 -2.40 13.09
C VAL A 217 -16.52 -2.77 11.67
N GLU A 218 -15.79 -3.69 11.02
CA GLU A 218 -16.09 -4.19 9.67
C GLU A 218 -17.51 -4.80 9.60
N ASN A 219 -17.91 -5.55 10.62
CA ASN A 219 -19.20 -6.24 10.72
C ASN A 219 -20.32 -5.38 11.32
N LEU A 220 -20.00 -4.27 11.99
CA LEU A 220 -20.98 -3.41 12.65
C LEU A 220 -21.93 -2.77 11.63
N ASP A 221 -23.24 -2.84 11.91
CA ASP A 221 -24.24 -2.18 11.06
C ASP A 221 -24.10 -0.66 11.17
N LYS A 222 -24.36 0.04 10.05
CA LYS A 222 -24.29 1.50 9.97
C LYS A 222 -25.30 2.17 10.90
N ASP A 223 -26.40 1.47 11.22
CA ASP A 223 -27.43 1.96 12.14
C ASP A 223 -26.91 2.21 13.57
N PHE A 224 -25.78 1.58 13.94
CA PHE A 224 -25.10 1.76 15.24
C PHE A 224 -23.98 2.81 15.19
N LEU A 225 -23.80 3.50 14.07
CA LEU A 225 -22.82 4.56 13.92
C LEU A 225 -23.51 5.92 13.79
N CYS A 226 -22.86 6.97 14.29
CA CYS A 226 -23.39 8.33 14.24
C CYS A 226 -23.58 8.82 12.79
N THR A 227 -22.68 8.44 11.88
CA THR A 227 -22.81 8.72 10.44
C THR A 227 -22.24 7.60 9.58
N ASP A 228 -22.70 7.50 8.33
CA ASP A 228 -22.13 6.61 7.31
C ASP A 228 -20.60 6.74 7.17
N SER A 229 -20.09 7.94 7.39
CA SER A 229 -18.67 8.28 7.29
C SER A 229 -17.83 7.77 8.46
N CYS A 230 -18.42 7.56 9.65
CA CYS A 230 -17.68 7.12 10.84
C CYS A 230 -17.04 5.74 10.61
N LYS A 231 -17.73 4.83 9.91
CA LYS A 231 -17.21 3.50 9.58
C LYS A 231 -15.93 3.58 8.74
N GLU A 232 -15.95 4.44 7.72
CA GLU A 232 -14.79 4.66 6.86
C GLU A 232 -13.63 5.28 7.63
N MET A 233 -13.91 6.23 8.53
CA MET A 233 -12.91 6.90 9.35
C MET A 233 -12.17 5.94 10.30
N ILE A 234 -12.86 4.94 10.86
CA ILE A 234 -12.25 3.94 11.74
C ILE A 234 -11.50 2.85 10.94
N LEU A 235 -12.07 2.39 9.81
CA LEU A 235 -11.47 1.30 9.02
C LEU A 235 -10.32 1.78 8.11
N ARG A 236 -10.31 3.06 7.74
CA ARG A 236 -9.29 3.74 6.93
C ARG A 236 -8.90 5.09 7.57
N PRO A 237 -8.34 5.05 8.78
CA PRO A 237 -7.90 6.24 9.50
C PRO A 237 -6.84 7.00 8.70
N LYS A 238 -6.92 8.33 8.72
CA LYS A 238 -5.95 9.18 8.02
C LYS A 238 -4.68 9.34 8.85
N ASN A 239 -3.54 9.27 8.18
CA ASN A 239 -2.22 9.51 8.75
C ASN A 239 -2.01 11.03 8.95
N SER A 240 -1.69 11.48 10.16
CA SER A 240 -1.42 12.90 10.45
C SER A 240 -0.19 13.45 9.74
N MET A 241 0.73 12.55 9.35
CA MET A 241 1.94 12.84 8.61
C MET A 241 1.81 12.51 7.11
N GLU A 242 0.59 12.44 6.55
CA GLU A 242 0.32 12.14 5.13
C GLU A 242 1.17 12.97 4.15
N GLY A 243 1.47 14.22 4.49
CA GLY A 243 2.33 15.10 3.68
C GLY A 243 3.74 14.53 3.45
N TYR A 244 4.31 13.90 4.48
CA TYR A 244 5.61 13.24 4.43
C TYR A 244 5.54 11.88 3.74
N SER A 245 4.45 11.13 3.96
CA SER A 245 4.24 9.81 3.34
C SER A 245 4.15 9.89 1.80
N LYS A 246 3.77 11.06 1.24
CA LYS A 246 3.75 11.31 -0.20
C LYS A 246 5.14 11.44 -0.84
N SER A 247 6.16 11.83 -0.09
CA SER A 247 7.53 11.93 -0.62
C SER A 247 8.27 10.60 -0.59
N LEU A 248 7.72 9.59 0.08
CA LEU A 248 8.32 8.26 0.15
C LEU A 248 8.42 7.61 -1.22
N LYS A 249 9.63 7.15 -1.54
CA LYS A 249 9.87 6.33 -2.74
C LYS A 249 9.07 5.04 -2.76
N LEU A 250 8.78 4.47 -1.59
CA LEU A 250 7.88 3.34 -1.42
C LEU A 250 6.89 3.64 -0.29
N ASN A 251 5.62 3.82 -0.62
CA ASN A 251 4.57 4.01 0.38
C ASN A 251 3.66 2.77 0.45
N ILE A 252 3.61 2.15 1.63
CA ILE A 252 2.72 1.01 1.89
C ILE A 252 1.33 1.44 2.35
N ASP A 253 1.13 2.70 2.73
CA ASP A 253 -0.19 3.26 3.01
C ASP A 253 -0.96 3.44 1.70
N ASP A 254 -1.94 2.58 1.49
CA ASP A 254 -2.88 2.57 0.37
C ASP A 254 -4.08 3.51 0.58
N THR A 255 -4.10 4.30 1.65
CA THR A 255 -5.16 5.25 1.92
C THR A 255 -5.13 6.39 0.89
N GLU A 256 -6.29 6.69 0.28
CA GLU A 256 -6.36 7.79 -0.68
C GLU A 256 -6.02 9.13 -0.02
N PRO A 257 -5.31 10.02 -0.75
CA PRO A 257 -4.97 11.35 -0.25
C PRO A 257 -6.19 12.12 0.25
N THR A 258 -6.06 12.76 1.42
CA THR A 258 -7.17 13.48 2.04
C THR A 258 -7.55 14.69 1.19
N LYS A 259 -8.82 14.76 0.79
CA LYS A 259 -9.40 15.87 0.05
C LYS A 259 -10.08 16.79 1.06
N TYR A 260 -9.76 18.07 1.00
CA TYR A 260 -10.34 19.08 1.89
C TYR A 260 -11.30 19.98 1.11
N PHE A 261 -12.47 20.22 1.68
CA PHE A 261 -13.51 21.03 1.08
C PHE A 261 -13.84 22.22 1.95
N VAL A 262 -13.94 23.40 1.33
CA VAL A 262 -14.44 24.62 1.96
C VAL A 262 -15.62 25.19 1.18
N CYS A 263 -16.21 26.25 1.72
CA CYS A 263 -17.30 26.96 1.09
C CYS A 263 -16.92 27.56 -0.27
N ASN A 264 -17.75 27.37 -1.29
CA ASN A 264 -17.61 28.08 -2.58
C ASN A 264 -17.55 29.61 -2.41
N ASN A 265 -18.28 30.16 -1.45
CA ASN A 265 -18.30 31.59 -1.14
C ASN A 265 -17.21 31.97 -0.11
N LEU A 266 -16.01 31.40 -0.24
CA LEU A 266 -14.91 31.59 0.70
C LEU A 266 -14.50 33.06 0.86
N LEU A 267 -14.63 33.88 -0.20
CA LEU A 267 -14.32 35.32 -0.16
C LEU A 267 -15.06 36.07 0.96
N LYS A 268 -16.34 35.72 1.18
CA LYS A 268 -17.15 36.29 2.27
C LYS A 268 -16.97 35.53 3.57
N CYS A 269 -16.91 34.20 3.51
CA CYS A 269 -16.86 33.35 4.71
C CYS A 269 -15.52 33.45 5.46
N ARG A 270 -14.41 33.81 4.80
CA ARG A 270 -13.11 34.01 5.45
C ARG A 270 -13.09 35.16 6.45
N LEU A 271 -14.01 36.12 6.32
CA LEU A 271 -14.17 37.23 7.26
C LEU A 271 -14.88 36.79 8.56
N GLN A 272 -15.55 35.64 8.55
CA GLN A 272 -16.29 35.08 9.68
C GLN A 272 -15.51 33.91 10.29
N SER A 273 -14.40 34.23 10.96
CA SER A 273 -13.56 33.25 11.65
C SER A 273 -14.36 32.42 12.68
N PRO A 274 -14.09 31.10 12.84
CA PRO A 274 -13.21 30.27 12.01
C PRO A 274 -13.87 29.88 10.67
N VAL A 275 -13.04 29.61 9.66
CA VAL A 275 -13.47 29.06 8.37
C VAL A 275 -13.78 27.57 8.53
N LEU A 276 -14.97 27.18 8.09
CA LEU A 276 -15.39 25.77 8.15
C LEU A 276 -14.75 24.95 7.04
N ILE A 277 -14.23 23.79 7.40
CA ILE A 277 -13.60 22.82 6.50
C ILE A 277 -14.14 21.42 6.77
N SER A 278 -14.21 20.59 5.74
CA SER A 278 -14.64 19.20 5.86
C SER A 278 -13.88 18.30 4.89
N THR A 279 -13.70 17.03 5.25
CA THR A 279 -13.24 16.01 4.30
C THR A 279 -14.37 15.44 3.44
N PHE A 280 -15.62 15.90 3.65
CA PHE A 280 -16.82 15.43 2.95
C PHE A 280 -17.56 16.59 2.24
N LYS A 281 -18.02 16.35 1.01
CA LYS A 281 -18.69 17.37 0.16
C LYS A 281 -20.08 17.83 0.66
N ASN A 282 -20.63 17.16 1.67
CA ASN A 282 -22.04 17.25 2.03
C ASN A 282 -22.30 18.07 3.31
N LYS A 283 -21.34 18.88 3.76
CA LYS A 283 -21.50 19.74 4.94
C LYS A 283 -21.87 21.16 4.53
N ARG A 284 -22.68 21.83 5.35
CA ARG A 284 -23.12 23.22 5.14
C ARG A 284 -22.20 24.19 5.86
N CYS A 285 -21.84 25.26 5.17
CA CYS A 285 -21.14 26.41 5.74
C CYS A 285 -22.11 27.31 6.54
N LYS A 286 -21.57 28.20 7.39
CA LYS A 286 -22.33 29.22 8.15
C LYS A 286 -23.20 30.10 7.25
N CYS A 287 -22.80 30.30 5.99
CA CYS A 287 -23.54 31.09 5.01
C CYS A 287 -24.66 30.33 4.27
N GLY A 288 -24.89 29.04 4.60
CA GLY A 288 -25.92 28.20 3.98
C GLY A 288 -25.47 27.41 2.74
N ASN A 289 -24.36 27.80 2.09
CA ASN A 289 -23.76 27.08 0.95
C ASN A 289 -23.07 25.78 1.39
N MET A 290 -22.89 24.85 0.45
CA MET A 290 -22.16 23.60 0.68
C MET A 290 -20.65 23.82 0.74
N LEU A 291 -19.94 22.92 1.43
CA LEU A 291 -18.49 22.79 1.38
C LEU A 291 -18.11 21.86 0.23
N ASP A 292 -17.86 22.42 -0.94
CA ASP A 292 -17.61 21.69 -2.20
C ASP A 292 -16.38 22.19 -2.96
N LYS A 293 -15.83 23.35 -2.57
CA LYS A 293 -14.59 23.87 -3.13
C LYS A 293 -13.39 23.10 -2.60
N LEU A 294 -12.72 22.35 -3.48
CA LEU A 294 -11.51 21.61 -3.14
C LEU A 294 -10.34 22.56 -2.82
N ILE A 295 -9.64 22.26 -1.72
CA ILE A 295 -8.37 22.88 -1.34
C ILE A 295 -7.32 21.79 -1.18
N SER A 296 -6.09 22.10 -1.61
CA SER A 296 -4.92 21.28 -1.32
C SER A 296 -4.17 21.81 -0.10
N PRO A 297 -3.67 20.91 0.78
CA PRO A 297 -2.65 21.30 1.73
C PRO A 297 -1.39 21.76 0.98
N GLU A 298 -0.61 22.63 1.62
CA GLU A 298 0.69 23.03 1.13
C GLU A 298 1.56 21.78 0.95
N SER A 299 2.21 21.68 -0.22
CA SER A 299 3.16 20.60 -0.48
C SER A 299 4.43 20.84 0.34
N SER A 300 4.48 20.33 1.57
CA SER A 300 5.75 20.15 2.26
C SER A 300 6.47 18.99 1.59
N SER A 301 7.39 19.30 0.68
CA SER A 301 8.27 18.32 0.02
C SER A 301 9.43 17.90 0.92
N ASP A 302 9.24 17.93 2.24
CA ASP A 302 10.32 17.69 3.17
C ASP A 302 10.38 16.21 3.49
N ASP A 303 11.51 15.59 3.17
CA ASP A 303 11.82 14.23 3.62
C ASP A 303 12.02 14.19 5.14
N PHE A 304 11.96 13.01 5.78
CA PHE A 304 12.28 12.91 7.21
C PHE A 304 13.75 13.22 7.48
N VAL A 305 14.63 12.56 6.72
CA VAL A 305 16.09 12.60 6.91
C VAL A 305 16.77 13.32 5.75
N LYS A 306 17.82 14.10 6.05
CA LYS A 306 18.64 14.80 5.06
C LYS A 306 19.40 13.82 4.17
N ASN A 307 19.71 14.26 2.95
CA ASN A 307 20.49 13.48 1.97
C ASN A 307 22.01 13.55 2.23
N ASN A 308 22.46 13.37 3.47
CA ASN A 308 23.84 13.64 3.89
C ASN A 308 24.67 12.38 4.20
N GLY A 309 24.17 11.17 3.91
CA GLY A 309 24.96 9.96 4.12
C GLY A 309 24.16 8.66 4.00
N THR A 310 24.86 7.55 4.20
CA THR A 310 24.26 6.22 4.38
C THR A 310 24.09 5.92 5.87
N PHE A 311 23.16 5.03 6.18
CA PHE A 311 22.81 4.57 7.52
C PHE A 311 23.06 3.08 7.61
N ILE A 312 23.36 2.63 8.81
CA ILE A 312 23.45 1.21 9.16
C ILE A 312 22.17 0.83 9.88
N ILE A 313 21.53 -0.23 9.41
CA ILE A 313 20.31 -0.79 9.99
C ILE A 313 20.63 -2.19 10.47
N THR A 314 20.50 -2.40 11.77
CA THR A 314 20.74 -3.69 12.42
C THR A 314 19.56 -4.64 12.25
N ASP A 315 19.73 -5.92 12.58
CA ASP A 315 18.67 -6.94 12.42
C ASP A 315 17.45 -6.71 13.32
N ASP A 316 17.59 -5.94 14.40
CA ASP A 316 16.50 -5.42 15.22
C ASP A 316 15.96 -4.07 14.71
N LEU A 317 16.30 -3.65 13.49
CA LEU A 317 15.86 -2.38 12.87
C LEU A 317 16.33 -1.12 13.59
N LYS A 318 17.38 -1.20 14.41
CA LYS A 318 18.03 0.00 14.94
C LYS A 318 18.78 0.69 13.80
N VAL A 319 18.44 1.95 13.55
CA VAL A 319 19.07 2.84 12.56
C VAL A 319 20.14 3.68 13.25
N VAL A 320 21.36 3.62 12.75
CA VAL A 320 22.50 4.40 13.24
C VAL A 320 23.28 5.02 12.08
N PRO A 321 23.95 6.15 12.26
CA PRO A 321 24.80 6.73 11.22
C PRO A 321 25.90 5.75 10.79
N ASN A 322 26.19 5.72 9.49
CA ASN A 322 27.29 4.89 8.99
C ASN A 322 28.64 5.47 9.44
N SER A 323 29.38 4.70 10.23
CA SER A 323 30.74 5.01 10.62
C SER A 323 31.53 3.72 10.83
N LEU A 324 32.85 3.78 10.59
CA LEU A 324 33.73 2.64 10.79
C LEU A 324 33.71 2.14 12.25
N SER A 325 33.62 3.05 13.22
CA SER A 325 33.53 2.69 14.64
C SER A 325 32.24 1.91 14.94
N THR A 326 31.10 2.30 14.35
CA THR A 326 29.84 1.57 14.46
C THR A 326 29.98 0.16 13.89
N ILE A 327 30.56 0.02 12.68
CA ILE A 327 30.76 -1.27 12.02
C ILE A 327 31.63 -2.20 12.88
N PHE A 328 32.76 -1.70 13.38
CA PHE A 328 33.64 -2.49 14.25
C PHE A 328 32.94 -2.92 15.54
N ASN A 329 32.12 -2.06 16.14
CA ASN A 329 31.36 -2.42 17.32
C ASN A 329 30.32 -3.52 17.02
N LEU A 330 29.61 -3.43 15.90
CA LEU A 330 28.64 -4.46 15.49
C LEU A 330 29.31 -5.80 15.22
N PHE A 331 30.49 -5.82 14.60
CA PHE A 331 31.27 -7.05 14.41
C PHE A 331 31.74 -7.64 15.74
N LYS A 332 32.18 -6.81 16.69
CA LYS A 332 32.55 -7.25 18.03
C LYS A 332 31.36 -7.86 18.78
N ILE A 333 30.20 -7.20 18.76
CA ILE A 333 28.95 -7.69 19.38
C ILE A 333 28.49 -8.99 18.73
N SER A 334 28.71 -9.14 17.43
CA SER A 334 28.34 -10.34 16.67
C SER A 334 29.33 -11.51 16.80
N GLY A 335 30.44 -11.30 17.51
CA GLY A 335 31.50 -12.29 17.72
C GLY A 335 32.28 -12.64 16.45
N ILE A 336 32.51 -11.66 15.57
CA ILE A 336 33.26 -11.84 14.32
C ILE A 336 34.71 -11.47 14.54
N GLU A 337 35.61 -12.44 14.44
CA GLU A 337 37.07 -12.23 14.54
C GLU A 337 37.74 -12.13 13.16
N ASN A 338 37.20 -12.84 12.16
CA ASN A 338 37.74 -12.89 10.79
C ASN A 338 36.72 -12.41 9.75
N MET A 339 37.13 -11.44 8.93
CA MET A 339 36.29 -10.84 7.88
C MET A 339 35.96 -11.79 6.72
N SER A 340 36.69 -12.91 6.57
CA SER A 340 36.41 -13.93 5.55
C SER A 340 35.05 -14.62 5.72
N SER A 341 34.45 -14.54 6.91
CA SER A 341 33.13 -15.12 7.23
C SER A 341 31.95 -14.22 6.81
N VAL A 342 32.22 -12.94 6.50
CA VAL A 342 31.20 -11.92 6.18
C VAL A 342 31.10 -11.76 4.68
N ASN A 343 29.87 -11.72 4.16
CA ASN A 343 29.61 -11.53 2.74
C ASN A 343 28.64 -10.38 2.51
N GLU A 344 28.92 -9.58 1.49
CA GLU A 344 28.03 -8.53 0.98
C GLU A 344 27.01 -9.16 0.03
N MET A 345 25.73 -8.86 0.25
CA MET A 345 24.61 -9.25 -0.60
C MET A 345 23.78 -8.01 -0.94
N THR A 346 23.48 -7.79 -2.22
CA THR A 346 22.57 -6.73 -2.64
C THR A 346 21.15 -7.27 -2.71
N VAL A 347 20.22 -6.63 -2.03
CA VAL A 347 18.79 -7.00 -2.03
C VAL A 347 17.96 -5.85 -2.58
N THR A 348 16.91 -6.19 -3.33
CA THR A 348 15.90 -5.23 -3.78
C THR A 348 14.69 -5.32 -2.86
N ILE A 349 14.11 -4.17 -2.54
CA ILE A 349 12.92 -4.01 -1.70
C ILE A 349 11.79 -3.45 -2.54
N THR A 350 10.66 -4.14 -2.49
CA THR A 350 9.37 -3.83 -3.11
C THR A 350 8.30 -3.57 -2.05
N ASN A 351 7.13 -3.05 -2.45
CA ASN A 351 5.99 -2.91 -1.53
C ASN A 351 5.57 -4.24 -0.87
N LYS A 352 5.69 -5.36 -1.58
CA LYS A 352 5.43 -6.69 -1.01
C LYS A 352 6.39 -7.03 0.13
N GLN A 353 7.69 -6.81 -0.08
CA GLN A 353 8.71 -7.04 0.95
C GLN A 353 8.58 -6.05 2.13
N LEU A 354 8.11 -4.82 1.91
CA LEU A 354 7.82 -3.89 3.00
C LEU A 354 6.65 -4.36 3.87
N LYS A 355 5.60 -4.95 3.26
CA LYS A 355 4.52 -5.59 4.01
C LYS A 355 5.04 -6.80 4.78
N ASP A 356 5.91 -7.62 4.17
CA ASP A 356 6.56 -8.76 4.84
C ASP A 356 7.44 -8.30 6.01
N LEU A 357 8.14 -7.16 5.86
CA LEU A 357 8.91 -6.54 6.94
C LEU A 357 8.00 -6.09 8.09
N LEU A 358 6.91 -5.37 7.79
CA LEU A 358 5.92 -4.94 8.79
C LEU A 358 5.31 -6.14 9.53
N LYS A 359 4.96 -7.22 8.81
CA LYS A 359 4.48 -8.48 9.40
C LYS A 359 5.51 -9.09 10.35
N SER A 360 6.78 -9.06 9.96
CA SER A 360 7.89 -9.58 10.78
C SER A 360 8.11 -8.77 12.05
N CYS A 361 7.97 -7.44 11.99
CA CYS A 361 8.04 -6.57 13.17
C CYS A 361 6.98 -6.91 14.22
N LEU A 362 5.75 -7.15 13.79
CA LEU A 362 4.62 -7.42 14.70
C LEU A 362 4.63 -8.84 15.27
N SER A 363 5.28 -9.78 14.59
CA SER A 363 5.31 -11.19 14.98
C SER A 363 6.32 -11.49 16.12
N SER A 364 6.98 -10.47 16.67
CA SER A 364 7.91 -10.58 17.82
C SER A 364 9.13 -11.50 17.58
N THR A 365 9.50 -11.74 16.32
CA THR A 365 10.76 -12.44 15.99
C THR A 365 11.93 -11.49 16.04
N ARG A 366 12.91 -11.75 16.91
CA ARG A 366 14.12 -10.94 17.15
C ARG A 366 15.06 -10.76 15.94
N LEU A 367 14.74 -11.34 14.78
CA LEU A 367 15.59 -11.47 13.60
C LEU A 367 14.85 -10.96 12.35
N THR A 368 14.52 -9.67 12.29
CA THR A 368 13.56 -9.15 11.28
C THR A 368 14.13 -9.09 9.86
N LEU A 369 15.40 -8.68 9.67
CA LEU A 369 16.03 -8.63 8.35
C LEU A 369 16.51 -10.02 7.92
N THR A 370 17.00 -10.82 8.87
CA THR A 370 17.34 -12.22 8.64
C THR A 370 16.13 -13.02 8.16
N ASN A 371 14.97 -12.88 8.82
CA ASN A 371 13.74 -13.56 8.41
C ASN A 371 13.20 -13.04 7.07
N LEU A 372 13.44 -11.76 6.74
CA LEU A 372 12.99 -11.18 5.49
C LEU A 372 13.83 -11.64 4.29
N PHE A 373 15.16 -11.73 4.46
CA PHE A 373 16.09 -11.94 3.35
C PHE A 373 16.70 -13.35 3.26
N LEU A 374 16.85 -14.06 4.38
CA LEU A 374 17.66 -15.28 4.46
C LEU A 374 16.85 -16.54 4.81
N GLU A 375 15.77 -16.41 5.59
CA GLU A 375 14.93 -17.55 5.98
C GLU A 375 13.53 -17.47 5.36
N LYS A 376 12.86 -18.63 5.23
CA LYS A 376 11.41 -18.63 4.99
C LYS A 376 10.74 -18.22 6.30
N PRO A 377 9.77 -17.27 6.30
CA PRO A 377 9.18 -16.76 7.52
C PRO A 377 8.53 -17.89 8.32
N PHE A 378 9.13 -18.24 9.45
CA PHE A 378 8.57 -19.17 10.43
C PHE A 378 7.89 -18.33 11.52
N LEU A 379 6.57 -18.48 11.63
CA LEU A 379 5.77 -17.85 12.67
C LEU A 379 5.98 -18.64 13.98
N GLU A 380 6.88 -18.17 14.84
CA GLU A 380 6.88 -18.63 16.23
C GLU A 380 5.69 -18.02 16.99
N LYS A 381 5.15 -18.78 17.95
CA LYS A 381 4.07 -18.32 18.82
C LYS A 381 4.53 -17.07 19.59
N VAL A 382 3.73 -16.03 19.49
CA VAL A 382 3.84 -14.77 20.24
C VAL A 382 4.12 -15.07 21.72
N ARG A 383 5.26 -14.57 22.23
CA ARG A 383 5.53 -14.60 23.67
C ARG A 383 4.62 -13.58 24.35
N LYS A 384 4.10 -13.92 25.54
CA LYS A 384 3.52 -12.93 26.44
C LYS A 384 4.56 -11.84 26.70
N VAL A 385 4.27 -10.62 26.26
CA VAL A 385 5.03 -9.43 26.65
C VAL A 385 4.54 -9.06 28.04
N GLU A 386 5.44 -9.09 29.02
CA GLU A 386 5.19 -8.48 30.32
C GLU A 386 5.39 -6.98 30.14
N PHE A 387 4.31 -6.22 30.26
CA PHE A 387 4.39 -4.76 30.20
C PHE A 387 5.02 -4.26 31.49
N PRO A 388 6.04 -3.38 31.42
CA PRO A 388 6.54 -2.71 32.60
C PRO A 388 5.39 -1.91 33.26
N PRO A 389 5.41 -1.73 34.59
CA PRO A 389 4.41 -0.94 35.29
C PRO A 389 4.38 0.48 34.71
N PHE A 390 3.20 0.87 34.24
CA PHE A 390 2.95 2.13 33.57
C PHE A 390 2.52 3.17 34.62
N ASP A 391 3.37 4.15 34.92
CA ASP A 391 3.09 5.24 35.86
C ASP A 391 3.06 6.59 35.14
N MET A 392 1.89 6.97 34.61
CA MET A 392 1.60 8.35 34.24
C MET A 392 0.93 9.09 35.40
N ASN A 393 1.58 10.13 35.92
CA ASN A 393 0.95 11.10 36.83
C ASN A 393 0.11 12.09 36.02
N ILE A 394 -1.06 11.65 35.55
CA ILE A 394 -2.06 12.54 34.99
C ILE A 394 -3.27 12.50 35.92
N ASP A 395 -3.51 13.60 36.62
CA ASP A 395 -4.76 13.84 37.37
C ASP A 395 -5.92 13.99 36.36
N GLY A 396 -6.43 12.86 35.88
CA GLY A 396 -7.58 12.78 35.00
C GLY A 396 -8.86 12.48 35.80
N SER A 397 -9.81 13.43 35.83
CA SER A 397 -11.11 13.25 36.48
C SER A 397 -12.12 12.44 35.64
N PHE A 398 -11.83 12.20 34.36
CA PHE A 398 -12.71 11.49 33.43
C PHE A 398 -12.48 9.98 33.51
N LYS A 399 -13.53 9.23 33.84
CA LYS A 399 -13.54 7.77 33.89
C LYS A 399 -14.71 7.24 33.08
N ILE A 400 -14.47 6.19 32.31
CA ILE A 400 -15.53 5.47 31.60
C ILE A 400 -16.04 4.37 32.52
N ASN A 401 -17.30 4.45 32.90
CA ASN A 401 -17.91 3.45 33.77
C ASN A 401 -18.40 2.27 32.93
N VAL A 402 -17.97 1.08 33.30
CA VAL A 402 -18.23 -0.16 32.58
C VAL A 402 -18.63 -1.24 33.58
N THR A 403 -19.61 -2.05 33.21
CA THR A 403 -20.00 -3.24 33.97
C THR A 403 -19.24 -4.43 33.43
N ILE A 404 -18.39 -5.03 34.25
CA ILE A 404 -17.61 -6.20 33.89
C ILE A 404 -18.36 -7.44 34.38
N VAL A 405 -18.54 -8.42 33.50
CA VAL A 405 -19.04 -9.75 33.84
C VAL A 405 -17.84 -10.70 33.87
N GLN A 406 -17.57 -11.26 35.05
CA GLN A 406 -16.44 -12.17 35.26
C GLN A 406 -16.88 -13.48 35.91
N ARG A 407 -16.01 -14.49 35.81
CA ARG A 407 -16.24 -15.80 36.44
C ARG A 407 -15.82 -15.78 37.90
N LYS A 408 -16.70 -16.20 38.81
CA LYS A 408 -16.40 -16.38 40.24
C LYS A 408 -15.27 -17.36 40.48
N SER A 409 -15.22 -18.44 39.68
CA SER A 409 -14.24 -19.52 39.84
C SER A 409 -12.79 -19.14 39.61
N ASN A 410 -12.50 -18.19 38.71
CA ASN A 410 -11.13 -17.84 38.32
C ASN A 410 -10.86 -16.35 38.09
N GLY A 411 -11.85 -15.48 38.31
CA GLY A 411 -11.74 -14.04 38.12
C GLY A 411 -11.53 -13.59 36.67
N LYS A 412 -11.67 -14.48 35.67
CA LYS A 412 -11.52 -14.10 34.27
C LYS A 412 -12.74 -13.32 33.80
N ILE A 413 -12.46 -12.20 33.15
CA ILE A 413 -13.46 -11.39 32.46
C ILE A 413 -14.03 -12.19 31.28
N VAL A 414 -15.35 -12.24 31.19
CA VAL A 414 -16.07 -12.84 30.07
C VAL A 414 -16.37 -11.76 29.03
N PHE A 415 -16.97 -10.67 29.48
CA PHE A 415 -17.20 -9.47 28.69
C PHE A 415 -17.37 -8.25 29.59
N ALA A 416 -17.30 -7.08 28.98
CA ALA A 416 -17.54 -5.80 29.57
C ALA A 416 -18.68 -5.09 28.82
N GLU A 417 -19.56 -4.42 29.54
CA GLU A 417 -20.71 -3.70 29.03
C GLU A 417 -20.58 -2.21 29.35
N GLY A 418 -20.68 -1.35 28.33
CA GLY A 418 -20.58 0.09 28.47
C GLY A 418 -21.46 0.84 27.47
N LYS A 419 -21.53 2.16 27.61
CA LYS A 419 -22.32 3.03 26.71
C LYS A 419 -21.55 3.35 25.43
N GLU A 420 -22.04 4.30 24.64
CA GLU A 420 -21.38 4.78 23.43
C GLU A 420 -19.94 5.29 23.66
N ASP A 421 -19.66 5.91 24.80
CA ASP A 421 -18.34 6.42 25.19
C ASP A 421 -17.30 5.29 25.36
N PHE A 422 -17.72 4.14 25.89
CA PHE A 422 -16.90 2.94 25.98
C PHE A 422 -16.58 2.36 24.60
N ALA A 423 -17.59 2.25 23.72
CA ALA A 423 -17.38 1.76 22.36
C ALA A 423 -16.46 2.71 21.57
N ASP A 424 -16.65 4.02 21.70
CA ASP A 424 -15.81 5.03 21.06
C ASP A 424 -14.36 4.99 21.54
N PHE A 425 -14.15 4.80 22.85
CA PHE A 425 -12.83 4.57 23.40
C PHE A 425 -12.14 3.37 22.77
N LEU A 426 -12.83 2.21 22.70
CA LEU A 426 -12.27 1.02 22.06
C LEU A 426 -11.99 1.25 20.58
N PHE A 427 -12.94 1.80 19.81
CA PHE A 427 -12.74 2.07 18.38
C PHE A 427 -11.62 3.07 18.11
N SER A 428 -11.35 4.00 19.03
CA SER A 428 -10.25 4.96 18.91
C SER A 428 -8.86 4.30 18.87
N PHE A 429 -8.71 3.08 19.39
CA PHE A 429 -7.44 2.36 19.30
C PHE A 429 -6.99 2.14 17.85
N LEU A 430 -7.92 1.96 16.93
CA LEU A 430 -7.60 1.77 15.51
C LEU A 430 -7.10 3.06 14.85
N THR A 431 -7.36 4.23 15.44
CA THR A 431 -6.98 5.52 14.87
C THR A 431 -5.62 6.01 15.36
N PHE A 432 -5.12 5.47 16.47
CA PHE A 432 -3.83 5.88 17.02
C PHE A 432 -2.67 5.45 16.13
N PRO A 433 -1.70 6.35 15.85
CA PRO A 433 -0.47 6.00 15.17
C PRO A 433 0.42 5.16 16.08
N LEU A 434 1.12 4.18 15.49
CA LEU A 434 1.99 3.26 16.22
C LEU A 434 3.03 3.98 17.08
N GLY A 435 3.65 5.04 16.57
CA GLY A 435 4.63 5.85 17.28
C GLY A 435 4.05 6.51 18.53
N GLY A 436 2.81 7.00 18.46
CA GLY A 436 2.13 7.59 19.62
C GLY A 436 1.84 6.55 20.69
N VAL A 437 1.46 5.33 20.30
CA VAL A 437 1.28 4.21 21.24
C VAL A 437 2.60 3.81 21.89
N VAL A 438 3.67 3.67 21.10
CA VAL A 438 5.02 3.32 21.60
C VAL A 438 5.56 4.41 22.53
N HIS A 439 5.34 5.68 22.20
CA HIS A 439 5.67 6.82 23.06
C HIS A 439 4.91 6.77 24.38
N LEU A 440 3.59 6.54 24.31
CA LEU A 440 2.75 6.43 25.49
C LEU A 440 3.27 5.31 26.37
N MET A 441 3.48 4.09 25.86
CA MET A 441 3.86 2.92 26.67
C MET A 441 5.27 2.96 27.28
N ASP A 442 6.04 4.05 27.05
CA ASP A 442 7.48 4.13 27.33
C ASP A 442 8.24 2.89 26.82
N ASP A 443 7.73 2.29 25.74
CA ASP A 443 8.32 1.10 25.15
C ASP A 443 9.45 1.53 24.22
N PHE A 444 10.67 1.32 24.68
CA PHE A 444 11.85 1.67 23.92
C PHE A 444 12.19 0.65 22.83
N SER A 445 11.25 0.43 21.90
CA SER A 445 11.52 -0.31 20.67
C SER A 445 12.79 0.23 19.99
N SER A 446 13.59 -0.65 19.41
CA SER A 446 14.85 -0.33 18.74
C SER A 446 14.69 0.77 17.69
N MET A 447 13.60 0.74 16.93
CA MET A 447 13.27 1.75 15.91
C MET A 447 12.94 3.11 16.53
N TYR A 448 12.14 3.15 17.60
CA TYR A 448 11.84 4.40 18.32
C TYR A 448 13.09 5.01 18.96
N LYS A 449 13.92 4.19 19.64
CA LYS A 449 15.23 4.62 20.16
C LYS A 449 16.11 5.22 19.09
N SER A 450 16.09 4.64 17.87
CA SER A 450 16.90 5.16 16.76
C SER A 450 16.54 6.60 16.44
N ILE A 451 15.26 6.95 16.44
CA ILE A 451 14.79 8.31 16.17
C ILE A 451 15.22 9.25 17.30
N VAL A 452 15.07 8.83 18.56
CA VAL A 452 15.44 9.62 19.73
C VAL A 452 16.95 9.87 19.80
N ASP A 453 17.76 8.84 19.54
CA ASP A 453 19.23 8.87 19.63
C ASP A 453 19.91 9.56 18.42
N LEU A 454 19.22 9.65 17.27
CA LEU A 454 19.75 10.30 16.07
C LEU A 454 19.94 11.80 16.29
N ASP A 455 21.14 12.27 15.98
CA ASP A 455 21.56 13.67 16.08
C ASP A 455 20.73 14.60 15.17
N GLU A 456 20.44 15.81 15.66
CA GLU A 456 19.65 16.84 14.97
C GLU A 456 20.15 17.16 13.54
N ASN A 457 21.44 16.97 13.29
CA ASN A 457 22.05 17.23 12.00
C ASN A 457 21.53 16.32 10.88
N TYR A 458 21.03 15.12 11.19
CA TYR A 458 20.49 14.18 10.21
C TYR A 458 19.05 14.50 9.81
N TRP A 459 18.32 15.31 10.58
CA TRP A 459 16.92 15.64 10.32
C TRP A 459 16.79 16.85 9.40
N THR A 460 15.77 16.86 8.53
CA THR A 460 15.52 17.98 7.60
C THR A 460 15.10 19.26 8.31
N THR A 461 14.26 19.13 9.34
CA THR A 461 13.77 20.24 10.16
C THR A 461 13.78 19.87 11.64
N GLY A 462 14.11 20.81 12.54
CA GLY A 462 14.26 20.52 13.98
C GLY A 462 12.98 20.11 14.72
N ASN A 463 11.80 20.14 14.07
CA ASN A 463 10.54 19.70 14.68
C ASN A 463 10.07 18.33 14.17
N ILE A 464 10.68 17.78 13.12
CA ILE A 464 10.21 16.52 12.52
C ILE A 464 10.42 15.33 13.43
N LYS A 465 11.52 15.34 14.18
CA LYS A 465 11.87 14.32 15.18
C LYS A 465 10.77 14.21 16.23
N ASN A 466 10.38 15.33 16.83
CA ASN A 466 9.31 15.37 17.84
C ASN A 466 7.97 14.85 17.28
N LYS A 467 7.65 15.20 16.02
CA LYS A 467 6.43 14.70 15.36
C LYS A 467 6.47 13.21 15.02
N LEU A 468 7.64 12.61 14.80
CA LEU A 468 7.79 11.18 14.55
C LEU A 468 7.80 10.35 15.83
N VAL A 469 8.32 10.92 16.91
CA VAL A 469 8.34 10.33 18.24
C VAL A 469 6.94 10.30 18.82
N ASP A 470 6.21 11.42 18.74
CA ASP A 470 4.82 11.52 19.19
C ASP A 470 3.91 12.01 18.04
N PRO A 471 3.61 11.12 17.07
CA PRO A 471 2.70 11.45 15.99
C PRO A 471 1.30 11.68 16.57
N GLY A 472 0.79 12.89 16.40
CA GLY A 472 -0.55 13.25 16.86
C GLY A 472 -1.67 12.64 16.01
N LEU A 473 -2.91 12.77 16.50
CA LEU A 473 -4.09 12.42 15.71
C LEU A 473 -4.41 13.51 14.68
N VAL A 474 -5.09 13.11 13.60
CA VAL A 474 -5.69 14.08 12.69
C VAL A 474 -6.91 14.74 13.36
N PRO A 475 -7.17 16.04 13.13
CA PRO A 475 -8.26 16.74 13.80
C PRO A 475 -9.64 16.11 13.62
N GLN A 476 -9.88 15.39 12.51
CA GLN A 476 -11.17 14.73 12.26
C GLN A 476 -11.45 13.53 13.17
N LEU A 477 -10.41 12.96 13.80
CA LEU A 477 -10.52 11.77 14.67
C LEU A 477 -10.48 12.14 16.16
N LEU A 478 -10.46 13.44 16.48
CA LEU A 478 -10.50 13.95 17.84
C LEU A 478 -11.93 13.82 18.41
N LEU A 479 -12.10 12.87 19.33
CA LEU A 479 -13.23 12.76 20.23
C LEU A 479 -13.16 13.87 21.30
N SER A 480 -14.32 14.33 21.77
CA SER A 480 -14.40 15.28 22.89
C SER A 480 -13.91 14.70 24.22
N ASN A 481 -13.96 13.37 24.36
CA ASN A 481 -13.78 12.65 25.62
C ASN A 481 -12.62 11.62 25.51
N HIS A 482 -11.43 12.08 25.12
CA HIS A 482 -10.27 11.19 25.05
C HIS A 482 -9.73 10.89 26.44
N LEU A 483 -9.76 9.60 26.80
CA LEU A 483 -9.11 9.07 27.99
C LEU A 483 -7.58 9.20 27.86
N LEU A 484 -7.01 8.86 26.71
CA LEU A 484 -5.55 8.83 26.49
C LEU A 484 -5.00 10.19 26.02
N PRO A 485 -3.84 10.63 26.54
CA PRO A 485 -3.23 11.92 26.21
C PRO A 485 -2.48 11.86 24.88
N VAL A 486 -3.19 11.65 23.77
CA VAL A 486 -2.58 11.69 22.43
C VAL A 486 -2.50 13.14 21.96
N TYR A 487 -1.31 13.56 21.50
CA TYR A 487 -1.05 14.94 21.07
C TYR A 487 -2.01 15.37 19.94
N ASP A 488 -2.68 16.52 20.13
CA ASP A 488 -3.50 17.18 19.11
C ASP A 488 -2.57 17.90 18.10
N GLY A 489 -2.11 17.12 17.13
CA GLY A 489 -0.86 17.42 16.44
C GLY A 489 -0.90 18.44 15.31
N SER A 490 -2.06 18.99 14.92
CA SER A 490 -2.11 19.87 13.74
C SER A 490 -3.27 20.86 13.74
N LYS A 491 -3.03 22.07 14.24
CA LYS A 491 -3.86 23.23 13.91
C LYS A 491 -3.58 23.64 12.47
N TYR A 492 -4.54 23.39 11.58
CA TYR A 492 -4.47 23.88 10.21
C TYR A 492 -4.94 25.34 10.13
N PHE A 493 -4.33 26.09 9.22
CA PHE A 493 -4.72 27.44 8.87
C PHE A 493 -5.10 27.51 7.39
N CYS A 494 -6.12 28.30 7.08
CA CYS A 494 -6.51 28.60 5.70
C CYS A 494 -5.80 29.86 5.24
N ASN A 495 -4.91 29.71 4.26
CA ASN A 495 -4.27 30.84 3.61
C ASN A 495 -5.03 31.18 2.33
N THR A 496 -5.45 32.44 2.21
CA THR A 496 -6.08 32.94 1.01
C THR A 496 -5.33 34.14 0.47
N HIS A 497 -5.10 34.15 -0.85
CA HIS A 497 -4.62 35.31 -1.57
C HIS A 497 -5.75 35.84 -2.45
N HIS A 498 -5.89 37.15 -2.52
CA HIS A 498 -6.93 37.79 -3.31
C HIS A 498 -6.38 38.96 -4.12
N LYS A 499 -7.02 39.22 -5.25
CA LYS A 499 -6.78 40.39 -6.09
C LYS A 499 -8.04 41.23 -6.10
N THR A 500 -7.87 42.52 -5.81
CA THR A 500 -8.94 43.50 -5.81
C THR A 500 -8.68 44.50 -6.92
N ASN A 501 -9.62 44.65 -7.85
CA ASN A 501 -9.53 45.61 -8.95
C ASN A 501 -10.27 46.89 -8.55
N TYR A 502 -9.60 48.03 -8.72
CA TYR A 502 -10.14 49.35 -8.40
C TYR A 502 -10.35 50.17 -9.68
N PHE A 503 -11.47 50.89 -9.76
CA PHE A 503 -11.73 51.87 -10.81
C PHE A 503 -12.28 53.14 -10.17
N GLY A 504 -11.61 54.28 -10.35
CA GLY A 504 -12.00 55.56 -9.73
C GLY A 504 -12.06 55.52 -8.20
N GLY A 505 -11.18 54.75 -7.54
CA GLY A 505 -11.15 54.62 -6.07
C GLY A 505 -12.22 53.71 -5.46
N LYS A 506 -13.10 53.11 -6.27
CA LYS A 506 -14.09 52.11 -5.82
C LYS A 506 -13.66 50.70 -6.21
N ILE A 507 -13.96 49.73 -5.34
CA ILE A 507 -13.75 48.30 -5.59
C ILE A 507 -14.75 47.86 -6.67
N VAL A 508 -14.26 47.36 -7.80
CA VAL A 508 -15.07 46.88 -8.92
C VAL A 508 -15.24 45.37 -8.89
N ASP A 509 -14.17 44.65 -8.56
CA ASP A 509 -14.18 43.19 -8.47
C ASP A 509 -13.11 42.69 -7.49
N SER A 510 -13.39 41.58 -6.81
CA SER A 510 -12.46 40.91 -5.90
C SER A 510 -12.52 39.40 -6.12
N CYS A 511 -11.41 38.79 -6.48
CA CYS A 511 -11.32 37.35 -6.72
C CYS A 511 -10.21 36.69 -5.90
N LEU A 512 -10.40 35.42 -5.55
CA LEU A 512 -9.35 34.60 -4.92
C LEU A 512 -8.35 34.17 -5.99
N THR A 513 -7.08 34.45 -5.78
CA THR A 513 -5.98 34.02 -6.67
C THR A 513 -5.34 32.72 -6.19
N ALA A 514 -5.32 32.46 -4.88
CA ALA A 514 -4.83 31.21 -4.31
C ALA A 514 -5.53 30.87 -2.99
N CYS A 515 -5.65 29.58 -2.70
CA CYS A 515 -6.22 29.08 -1.46
C CYS A 515 -5.60 27.73 -1.11
N TYR A 516 -4.96 27.61 0.05
CA TYR A 516 -4.28 26.38 0.49
C TYR A 516 -4.24 26.27 2.03
N LEU A 517 -4.05 25.06 2.54
CA LEU A 517 -3.91 24.80 3.99
C LEU A 517 -2.44 24.84 4.40
N SER A 518 -2.11 25.44 5.54
CA SER A 518 -0.79 25.32 6.17
C SER A 518 -0.92 24.78 7.59
N SER A 519 0.08 24.01 8.04
CA SER A 519 0.19 23.55 9.44
C SER A 519 0.84 24.59 10.36
N THR A 520 1.32 25.70 9.81
CA THR A 520 1.96 26.79 10.55
C THR A 520 1.25 28.11 10.28
N LEU A 521 1.18 28.96 11.31
CA LEU A 521 0.68 30.32 11.17
C LEU A 521 1.70 31.14 10.37
N LYS A 522 1.34 31.57 9.17
CA LYS A 522 2.19 32.43 8.34
C LYS A 522 1.94 33.89 8.69
N GLN A 523 3.02 34.64 8.94
CA GLN A 523 2.93 36.11 8.97
C GLN A 523 2.67 36.60 7.54
N VAL A 524 1.47 37.14 7.31
CA VAL A 524 1.12 37.68 6.00
C VAL A 524 1.74 39.06 5.86
N THR A 525 2.75 39.19 5.01
CA THR A 525 3.54 40.42 4.81
C THR A 525 2.93 41.41 3.81
N SER A 526 1.71 41.17 3.29
CA SER A 526 1.05 42.06 2.35
C SER A 526 -0.46 42.19 2.58
N ASP A 527 -1.02 43.36 2.27
CA ASP A 527 -2.46 43.67 2.33
C ASP A 527 -3.37 42.76 1.46
N LYS A 528 -2.80 41.78 0.76
CA LYS A 528 -3.46 40.91 -0.23
C LYS A 528 -3.63 39.45 0.21
N GLY A 529 -3.15 39.08 1.40
CA GLY A 529 -3.31 37.73 1.96
C GLY A 529 -4.10 37.72 3.27
N THR A 530 -4.73 36.59 3.61
CA THR A 530 -5.23 36.34 4.98
C THR A 530 -4.87 34.94 5.42
N CYS A 531 -4.47 34.79 6.68
CA CYS A 531 -4.29 33.52 7.36
C CYS A 531 -5.38 33.41 8.42
N THR A 532 -6.31 32.46 8.27
CA THR A 532 -7.49 32.33 9.14
C THR A 532 -7.51 30.97 9.80
N THR A 533 -7.95 30.92 11.06
CA THR A 533 -8.14 29.66 11.78
C THR A 533 -9.24 28.83 11.12
N LEU A 534 -9.05 27.52 11.15
CA LEU A 534 -9.98 26.54 10.62
C LEU A 534 -10.75 25.85 11.73
N ASP A 535 -11.94 25.39 11.39
CA ASP A 535 -12.77 24.55 12.24
C ASP A 535 -13.35 23.40 11.40
N PHE A 536 -13.06 22.17 11.81
CA PHE A 536 -13.51 20.97 11.10
C PHE A 536 -14.96 20.70 11.46
N VAL A 537 -15.82 20.56 10.46
CA VAL A 537 -17.25 20.22 10.64
C VAL A 537 -17.55 18.77 10.29
N ASP A 538 -16.51 17.94 10.34
CA ASP A 538 -16.61 16.51 10.16
C ASP A 538 -17.37 15.86 11.33
N PRO A 539 -17.99 14.68 11.11
CA PRO A 539 -19.10 14.17 11.93
C PRO A 539 -18.87 14.06 13.44
N ILE A 540 -17.61 13.89 13.85
CA ILE A 540 -17.22 13.59 15.23
C ILE A 540 -17.13 14.87 16.08
N LEU A 541 -17.01 16.04 15.43
CA LEU A 541 -16.80 17.32 16.11
C LEU A 541 -18.14 18.05 16.34
N LYS A 542 -18.57 17.99 17.60
CA LYS A 542 -19.61 18.82 18.28
C LYS A 542 -20.62 19.53 17.39
N ARG A 543 -21.82 18.94 17.28
CA ARG A 543 -23.12 19.67 17.20
C ARG A 543 -24.28 18.75 17.64
N GLY A 544 -24.62 18.76 18.93
CA GLY A 544 -25.79 18.06 19.49
C GLY A 544 -25.50 16.70 20.15
N ASN A 545 -26.55 15.94 20.46
CA ASN A 545 -26.56 14.69 21.28
C ASN A 545 -25.76 13.49 20.74
N SER A 546 -24.90 13.65 19.75
CA SER A 546 -24.02 12.58 19.26
C SER A 546 -22.56 13.02 19.37
N GLU A 547 -21.91 12.55 20.43
CA GLU A 547 -20.47 12.71 20.68
C GLU A 547 -19.79 11.39 20.30
N GLY A 548 -19.09 11.33 19.16
CA GLY A 548 -18.25 10.18 18.80
C GLY A 548 -18.71 9.29 17.63
N TYR A 549 -18.16 8.09 17.53
CA TYR A 549 -18.37 7.16 16.40
C TYR A 549 -19.66 6.36 16.57
N ALA A 550 -19.87 5.83 17.77
CA ALA A 550 -20.95 4.94 18.16
C ALA A 550 -22.22 5.74 18.43
N LYS A 551 -23.35 5.23 17.94
CA LYS A 551 -24.64 5.90 18.07
C LYS A 551 -25.23 5.66 19.45
N GLY A 552 -25.39 6.73 20.22
CA GLY A 552 -26.15 6.75 21.47
C GLY A 552 -27.66 6.99 21.25
N PRO A 553 -28.51 6.59 22.20
CA PRO A 553 -28.20 5.79 23.40
C PRO A 553 -28.23 4.29 23.07
N THR A 554 -27.07 3.64 23.00
CA THR A 554 -26.94 2.19 22.76
C THR A 554 -25.89 1.63 23.70
N MET A 555 -26.18 0.50 24.34
CA MET A 555 -25.19 -0.25 25.12
C MET A 555 -24.36 -1.14 24.19
N TYR A 556 -23.08 -1.29 24.49
CA TYR A 556 -22.14 -2.11 23.74
C TYR A 556 -21.49 -3.13 24.67
N MET A 557 -21.23 -4.31 24.13
CA MET A 557 -20.52 -5.41 24.77
C MET A 557 -19.15 -5.59 24.12
N ALA A 558 -18.10 -5.75 24.92
CA ALA A 558 -16.75 -6.07 24.49
C ALA A 558 -16.22 -7.34 25.19
N THR A 559 -15.69 -8.30 24.44
CA THR A 559 -15.04 -9.49 25.01
C THR A 559 -13.59 -9.23 25.40
N ASP A 560 -12.93 -10.19 26.05
CA ASP A 560 -11.50 -10.16 26.38
C ASP A 560 -10.58 -9.99 25.15
N ASP A 561 -10.98 -10.54 24.01
CA ASP A 561 -10.33 -10.35 22.71
C ASP A 561 -10.75 -9.07 21.96
N LEU A 562 -11.38 -8.10 22.65
CA LEU A 562 -11.89 -6.84 22.09
C LEU A 562 -12.85 -7.00 20.91
N VAL A 563 -13.67 -8.06 20.90
CA VAL A 563 -14.80 -8.16 19.97
C VAL A 563 -15.91 -7.25 20.49
N VAL A 564 -16.21 -6.16 19.76
CA VAL A 564 -17.18 -5.14 20.17
C VAL A 564 -18.46 -5.28 19.37
N THR A 565 -19.59 -5.42 20.05
CA THR A 565 -20.91 -5.54 19.42
C THR A 565 -21.96 -4.73 20.18
N PRO A 566 -23.05 -4.29 19.52
CA PRO A 566 -24.20 -3.76 20.23
C PRO A 566 -24.73 -4.80 21.21
N PHE A 567 -25.07 -4.38 22.42
CA PHE A 567 -25.57 -5.27 23.45
C PHE A 567 -26.87 -5.93 23.00
N SER A 568 -26.93 -7.25 23.15
CA SER A 568 -28.14 -8.03 22.92
C SER A 568 -28.15 -9.22 23.87
N SER A 569 -29.25 -9.37 24.61
CA SER A 569 -29.43 -10.49 25.54
C SER A 569 -29.28 -11.85 24.84
N THR A 570 -29.72 -11.95 23.58
CA THR A 570 -29.58 -13.19 22.79
C THR A 570 -28.12 -13.46 22.42
N SER A 571 -27.34 -12.42 22.09
CA SER A 571 -25.91 -12.54 21.82
C SER A 571 -25.13 -12.95 23.07
N VAL A 572 -25.48 -12.39 24.24
CA VAL A 572 -24.88 -12.76 25.53
C VAL A 572 -25.17 -14.23 25.87
N ILE A 573 -26.43 -14.68 25.74
CA ILE A 573 -26.79 -16.09 25.98
C ILE A 573 -26.03 -17.00 25.02
N SER A 574 -25.92 -16.63 23.74
CA SER A 574 -25.18 -17.40 22.73
C SER A 574 -23.69 -17.49 23.08
N LEU A 575 -23.08 -16.40 23.56
CA LEU A 575 -21.68 -16.35 23.98
C LEU A 575 -21.43 -17.24 25.22
N LEU A 576 -22.27 -17.13 26.24
CA LEU A 576 -22.16 -17.95 27.45
C LEU A 576 -22.35 -19.44 27.14
N THR A 577 -23.27 -19.75 26.23
CA THR A 577 -23.50 -21.13 25.75
C THR A 577 -22.29 -21.66 24.99
N SER A 578 -21.69 -20.86 24.09
CA SER A 578 -20.51 -21.30 23.32
C SER A 578 -19.27 -21.50 24.20
N MET A 579 -19.15 -20.73 25.28
CA MET A 579 -18.08 -20.87 26.28
C MET A 579 -18.37 -21.94 27.35
N ASN A 580 -19.57 -22.54 27.35
CA ASN A 580 -20.04 -23.51 28.33
C ASN A 580 -19.91 -23.01 29.79
N ILE A 581 -20.25 -21.75 30.04
CA ILE A 581 -20.16 -21.12 31.36
C ILE A 581 -21.54 -21.16 32.04
N PRO A 582 -21.68 -21.76 33.24
CA PRO A 582 -22.93 -21.76 33.97
C PRO A 582 -23.22 -20.38 34.59
N PHE A 583 -24.48 -19.92 34.53
CA PHE A 583 -24.88 -18.63 35.10
C PHE A 583 -24.55 -18.47 36.59
N SER A 584 -24.54 -19.56 37.36
CA SER A 584 -24.17 -19.54 38.78
C SER A 584 -22.74 -19.08 39.03
N ASP A 585 -21.84 -19.28 38.06
CA ASP A 585 -20.42 -18.92 38.09
C ASP A 585 -20.16 -17.50 37.61
N LEU A 586 -21.18 -16.71 37.27
CA LEU A 586 -21.03 -15.32 36.84
C LEU A 586 -21.24 -14.34 37.99
N GLU A 587 -20.46 -13.28 38.01
CA GLU A 587 -20.66 -12.09 38.84
C GLU A 587 -20.45 -10.81 38.03
N GLU A 588 -21.20 -9.78 38.41
CA GLU A 588 -21.12 -8.44 37.83
C GLU A 588 -20.34 -7.52 38.75
N LYS A 589 -19.51 -6.66 38.17
CA LYS A 589 -18.72 -5.67 38.88
C LYS A 589 -18.66 -4.37 38.10
N GLU A 590 -19.02 -3.26 38.73
CA GLU A 590 -18.82 -1.94 38.16
C GLU A 590 -17.35 -1.51 38.32
N VAL A 591 -16.76 -1.05 37.22
CA VAL A 591 -15.37 -0.57 37.17
C VAL A 591 -15.33 0.73 36.37
N GLY A 592 -14.56 1.70 36.88
CA GLY A 592 -14.23 2.92 36.13
C GLY A 592 -12.87 2.74 35.46
N ILE A 593 -12.83 2.81 34.13
CA ILE A 593 -11.60 2.82 33.33
C ILE A 593 -11.07 4.25 33.28
N GLY A 594 -9.88 4.49 33.81
CA GLY A 594 -9.12 5.74 33.74
C GLY A 594 -7.82 5.56 32.94
N ILE A 595 -7.00 6.60 32.82
CA ILE A 595 -5.76 6.59 32.01
C ILE A 595 -4.82 5.41 32.31
N LYS A 596 -4.80 4.95 33.57
CA LYS A 596 -3.91 3.90 34.04
C LYS A 596 -4.37 2.50 33.60
N GLU A 597 -5.69 2.30 33.55
CA GLU A 597 -6.33 1.06 33.11
C GLU A 597 -6.35 0.96 31.58
#